data_AF-A0A9X1Q9N0-F1
#
_entry.id   AF-A0A9X1Q9N0-F1
#
_cell.length_a   1.000
_cell.length_b   1.000
_cell.length_c   1.000
_cell.angle_alpha   90.00
_cell.angle_beta   90.00
_cell.angle_gamma   90.00
#
_symmetry.space_group_name_H-M   'P 1'
#
loop_
_entity.id
_entity.type
_entity.pdbx_description
1 polymer ?
#
loop_
_entity_poly.entity_id
_entity_poly.type
_entity_poly.pdbx_seq_one_letter_code
_entity_poly.pdbx_strand_id
1 'polypeptide(L)'
;MPSTEEVVASLREALVGAGVVLPSLCVDPVTGASGEPFPLVDLGRCNVRVAEKLASVVRGERPAVGSHAVDVRDGRIGEVRGHVGGKVQLRPVGGGR
;
A
#
# COMPACT_ATOMS: atom_id res chain seq x y z
N MET A 1 20.95 -12.50 6.05
CA MET A 1 19.50 -12.47 5.78
C MET A 1 18.90 -11.43 6.71
N PRO A 2 17.96 -10.60 6.26
CA PRO A 2 17.32 -9.64 7.15
C PRO A 2 16.57 -10.36 8.27
N SER A 3 16.44 -9.73 9.44
CA SER A 3 15.60 -10.25 10.53
C SER A 3 14.11 -10.15 10.15
N THR A 4 13.25 -10.91 10.84
CA THR A 4 11.80 -10.81 10.61
C THR A 4 11.29 -9.39 10.89
N GLU A 5 11.84 -8.70 11.89
CA GLU A 5 11.50 -7.31 12.20
C GLU A 5 11.87 -6.36 11.05
N GLU A 6 13.05 -6.52 10.44
CA GLU A 6 13.45 -5.74 9.27
C GLU A 6 12.52 -5.98 8.08
N VAL A 7 12.11 -7.23 7.87
CA VAL A 7 11.13 -7.59 6.83
C VAL A 7 9.76 -6.97 7.12
N VAL A 8 9.30 -6.99 8.36
CA VAL A 8 8.03 -6.37 8.78
C VAL A 8 8.06 -4.85 8.59
N ALA A 9 9.17 -4.18 8.93
CA ALA A 9 9.35 -2.76 8.71
C ALA A 9 9.31 -2.42 7.20
N SER A 10 10.05 -3.17 6.39
CA SER A 10 10.04 -3.01 4.93
C SER A 10 8.65 -3.24 4.32
N LEU A 11 7.93 -4.27 4.76
CA LEU A 11 6.56 -4.54 4.33
C LEU A 11 5.60 -3.41 4.73
N ARG A 12 5.74 -2.87 5.95
CA ARG A 12 4.96 -1.73 6.43
C ARG A 12 5.17 -0.51 5.53
N GLU A 13 6.41 -0.16 5.23
CA GLU A 13 6.74 0.98 4.36
C GLU A 13 6.18 0.80 2.95
N ALA A 14 6.32 -0.41 2.38
CA ALA A 14 5.78 -0.73 1.06
C ALA A 14 4.25 -0.61 1.00
N LEU A 15 3.55 -1.14 2.01
CA LEU A 15 2.09 -1.03 2.10
C LEU A 15 1.64 0.42 2.26
N VAL A 16 2.32 1.19 3.12
CA VAL A 16 2.03 2.62 3.30
C VAL A 16 2.27 3.40 2.00
N GLY A 17 3.34 3.09 1.27
CA GLY A 17 3.60 3.65 -0.07
C GLY A 17 2.51 3.33 -1.09
N ALA A 18 1.85 2.17 -0.96
CA ALA A 18 0.67 1.78 -1.73
C ALA A 18 -0.66 2.32 -1.13
N GLY A 19 -0.58 3.10 -0.04
CA GLY A 19 -1.72 3.66 0.67
C GLY A 19 -2.54 2.64 1.47
N VAL A 20 -2.00 1.46 1.75
CA VAL A 20 -2.60 0.43 2.62
C VAL A 20 -1.98 0.55 4.01
N VAL A 21 -2.81 0.59 5.04
CA VAL A 21 -2.35 0.63 6.44
C VAL A 21 -2.91 -0.57 7.18
N LEU A 22 -2.00 -1.36 7.75
CA LEU A 22 -2.30 -2.45 8.66
C LEU A 22 -1.68 -2.10 10.03
N PRO A 23 -2.45 -1.49 10.95
CA PRO A 23 -1.93 -1.07 12.26
C PRO A 23 -1.36 -2.24 13.06
N SER A 24 -2.02 -3.40 12.94
CA SER A 24 -1.66 -4.63 13.63
C SER A 24 -0.55 -5.44 12.96
N LEU A 25 0.05 -4.97 11.86
CA LEU A 25 1.15 -5.69 11.20
C LEU A 25 2.36 -5.82 12.13
N CYS A 26 2.71 -7.04 12.53
CA CYS A 26 3.85 -7.29 13.41
C CYS A 26 4.46 -8.68 13.17
N VAL A 27 5.54 -8.99 13.87
CA VAL A 27 5.98 -10.38 14.03
C VAL A 27 4.90 -11.11 14.82
N ASP A 28 4.56 -12.32 14.40
CA ASP A 28 3.63 -13.18 15.13
C ASP A 28 4.18 -13.44 16.55
N PRO A 29 3.42 -13.13 17.61
CA PRO A 29 3.93 -13.19 18.97
C PRO A 29 4.24 -14.61 19.44
N VAL A 30 3.58 -15.63 18.87
CA VAL A 30 3.78 -17.04 19.27
C VAL A 30 5.13 -17.54 18.77
N THR A 31 5.37 -17.40 17.47
CA THR A 31 6.61 -17.85 16.81
C THR A 31 7.79 -16.91 17.09
N GLY A 32 7.53 -15.62 17.34
CA GLY A 32 8.57 -14.68 17.80
C GLY A 32 9.08 -15.01 19.21
N ALA A 33 8.22 -15.53 20.10
CA ALA A 33 8.61 -15.91 21.44
C ALA A 33 9.24 -17.32 21.54
N SER A 34 9.08 -18.17 20.52
CA SER A 34 9.53 -19.57 20.56
C SER A 34 11.02 -19.76 20.21
N GLY A 35 11.71 -18.72 19.75
CA GLY A 35 13.11 -18.81 19.29
C GLY A 35 13.27 -19.58 17.98
N GLU A 36 12.17 -19.77 17.24
CA GLU A 36 12.20 -20.37 15.90
C GLU A 36 13.07 -19.50 14.98
N PRO A 37 13.92 -20.07 14.12
CA PRO A 37 14.81 -19.31 13.24
C PRO A 37 14.06 -18.41 12.23
N PHE A 38 12.78 -18.69 11.98
CA PHE A 38 11.93 -17.92 11.07
C PHE A 38 10.55 -17.64 11.68
N PRO A 39 10.44 -16.65 12.59
CA PRO A 39 9.15 -16.21 13.11
C PRO A 39 8.21 -15.80 11.97
N LEU A 40 6.92 -16.10 12.14
CA LEU A 40 5.88 -15.73 11.19
C LEU A 40 5.58 -14.23 11.27
N VAL A 41 4.92 -13.70 10.24
CA VAL A 41 4.43 -12.31 10.20
C VAL A 41 2.91 -12.33 10.39
N ASP A 42 2.42 -11.62 11.39
CA ASP A 42 0.99 -11.39 11.59
C ASP A 42 0.56 -10.12 10.84
N LEU A 43 -0.32 -10.28 9.85
CA LEU A 43 -0.89 -9.17 9.08
C LEU A 43 -2.04 -8.46 9.83
N GLY A 44 -2.60 -9.11 10.85
CA GLY A 44 -3.75 -8.66 11.61
C GLY A 44 -5.07 -8.67 10.82
N ARG A 45 -6.06 -7.97 11.37
CA ARG A 45 -7.38 -7.82 10.75
C ARG A 45 -7.46 -6.51 9.98
N CYS A 46 -8.13 -6.54 8.84
CA CYS A 46 -8.47 -5.35 8.08
C CYS A 46 -9.97 -5.32 7.77
N ASN A 47 -10.50 -4.12 7.48
CA ASN A 47 -11.89 -3.99 7.03
C ASN A 47 -12.00 -4.27 5.52
N VAL A 48 -13.23 -4.45 5.03
CA VAL A 48 -13.51 -4.78 3.61
C VAL A 48 -12.87 -3.78 2.64
N ARG A 49 -12.89 -2.47 2.94
CA ARG A 49 -12.28 -1.44 2.08
C ARG A 49 -10.77 -1.60 1.96
N VAL A 50 -10.11 -1.93 3.07
CA VAL A 50 -8.65 -2.19 3.08
C VAL A 50 -8.33 -3.49 2.37
N ALA A 51 -9.15 -4.54 2.55
CA ALA A 51 -8.98 -5.82 1.86
C ALA A 51 -9.11 -5.68 0.34
N GLU A 52 -10.11 -4.95 -0.15
CA GLU A 52 -10.27 -4.64 -1.58
C GLU A 52 -9.07 -3.86 -2.12
N LYS A 53 -8.63 -2.83 -1.41
CA LYS A 53 -7.46 -2.03 -1.79
C LYS A 53 -6.19 -2.89 -1.84
N LEU A 54 -5.96 -3.74 -0.84
CA LEU A 54 -4.82 -4.65 -0.80
C LEU A 54 -4.86 -5.62 -1.98
N ALA A 55 -6.02 -6.18 -2.29
CA ALA A 55 -6.18 -7.09 -3.43
C ALA A 55 -5.88 -6.39 -4.77
N SER A 56 -6.31 -5.13 -4.93
CA SER A 56 -6.00 -4.29 -6.09
C SER A 56 -4.48 -4.07 -6.25
N VAL A 57 -3.80 -3.74 -5.15
CA VAL A 57 -2.33 -3.57 -5.11
C VAL A 57 -1.61 -4.87 -5.48
N VAL A 58 -2.01 -6.00 -4.91
CA VAL A 58 -1.40 -7.32 -5.19
C VAL A 58 -1.60 -7.74 -6.65
N ARG A 59 -2.75 -7.40 -7.27
CA ARG A 59 -2.97 -7.63 -8.71
C ARG A 59 -2.22 -6.66 -9.61
N GLY A 60 -1.59 -5.62 -9.06
CA GLY A 60 -0.91 -4.57 -9.83
C GLY A 60 -1.88 -3.73 -10.65
N GLU A 61 -3.13 -3.61 -10.21
CA GLU A 61 -4.13 -2.81 -10.89
C GLU A 61 -3.67 -1.35 -10.95
N ARG A 62 -3.82 -0.76 -12.13
CA ARG A 62 -3.51 0.64 -12.34
C ARG A 62 -4.81 1.41 -12.51
N PRO A 63 -4.90 2.64 -12.00
CA PRO A 63 -6.04 3.51 -12.27
C PRO A 63 -6.31 3.59 -13.78
N ALA A 64 -7.53 3.31 -14.19
CA ALA A 64 -7.89 3.37 -15.60
C ALA A 64 -7.72 4.80 -16.14
N VAL A 65 -7.26 4.94 -17.39
CA VAL A 65 -7.26 6.25 -18.06
C VAL A 65 -8.69 6.78 -18.12
N GLY A 66 -8.88 8.06 -17.77
CA GLY A 66 -10.18 8.70 -17.62
C GLY A 66 -10.84 8.56 -16.24
N SER A 67 -10.30 7.72 -15.34
CA SER A 67 -10.72 7.70 -13.93
C SER A 67 -10.16 8.89 -13.16
N HIS A 68 -10.71 9.18 -11.97
CA HIS A 68 -10.14 10.18 -11.06
C HIS A 68 -9.26 9.50 -10.02
N ALA A 69 -8.11 10.11 -9.74
CA ALA A 69 -7.19 9.67 -8.69
C ALA A 69 -6.72 10.87 -7.87
N VAL A 70 -6.28 10.58 -6.64
CA VAL A 70 -5.69 11.56 -5.73
C VAL A 70 -4.17 11.47 -5.83
N ASP A 71 -3.49 12.59 -6.04
CA ASP A 71 -2.03 12.66 -5.90
C ASP A 71 -1.68 12.54 -4.42
N VAL A 72 -1.02 11.45 -4.04
CA VAL A 72 -0.64 11.17 -2.65
C VAL A 72 0.36 12.18 -2.08
N ARG A 73 1.04 12.97 -2.93
CA ARG A 73 2.04 13.94 -2.50
C ARG A 73 1.43 15.23 -1.98
N ASP A 74 0.33 15.69 -2.58
CA ASP A 74 -0.29 16.98 -2.27
C ASP A 74 -1.80 16.91 -2.01
N GLY A 75 -2.42 15.73 -2.13
CA GLY A 75 -3.83 15.50 -1.91
C GLY A 75 -4.75 16.00 -3.03
N ARG A 76 -4.20 16.51 -4.14
CA ARG A 76 -5.02 17.04 -5.24
C ARG A 76 -5.66 15.92 -6.06
N ILE A 77 -6.89 16.14 -6.48
CA ILE A 77 -7.62 15.23 -7.36
C ILE A 77 -7.31 15.59 -8.82
N GLY A 78 -7.12 14.56 -9.65
CA GLY A 78 -7.00 14.73 -11.09
C GLY A 78 -7.52 13.54 -11.87
N GLU A 79 -7.82 13.77 -13.13
CA GLU A 79 -8.17 12.72 -14.07
C GLU A 79 -6.90 12.04 -14.59
N VAL A 80 -6.88 10.71 -14.60
CA VAL A 80 -5.78 9.89 -15.09
C VAL A 80 -5.68 10.02 -16.60
N ARG A 81 -4.57 10.59 -17.08
CA ARG A 81 -4.29 10.76 -18.53
C ARG A 81 -3.41 9.66 -19.10
N GLY A 82 -2.67 8.97 -18.27
CA GLY A 82 -1.72 7.94 -18.70
C GLY A 82 -0.77 7.54 -17.58
N HIS A 83 0.19 6.69 -17.95
CA HIS A 83 1.18 6.14 -17.03
C HIS A 83 2.58 6.39 -17.59
N VAL A 84 3.48 6.98 -16.80
CA VAL A 84 4.86 7.29 -17.20
C VAL A 84 5.81 6.76 -16.15
N GLY A 85 6.65 5.77 -16.49
CA GLY A 85 7.68 5.24 -15.58
C GLY A 85 7.14 4.78 -14.22
N GLY A 86 5.97 4.14 -14.19
CA GLY A 86 5.28 3.70 -12.97
C GLY A 86 4.49 4.79 -12.23
N LYS A 87 4.56 6.06 -12.68
CA LYS A 87 3.76 7.16 -12.14
C LYS A 87 2.48 7.34 -12.95
N VAL A 88 1.44 7.83 -12.28
CA VAL A 88 0.17 8.21 -12.91
C VAL A 88 0.25 9.68 -13.32
N GLN A 89 0.01 9.97 -14.60
CA GLN A 89 -0.09 11.35 -15.08
C GLN A 89 -1.51 11.86 -14.85
N LEU A 90 -1.64 12.91 -14.05
CA LEU A 90 -2.95 13.48 -13.70
C LEU A 90 -3.17 14.81 -14.44
N ARG A 91 -4.41 15.06 -14.86
CA ARG A 91 -4.93 16.37 -15.22
C ARG A 91 -5.77 16.89 -14.06
N PRO A 92 -5.36 17.98 -13.36
CA PRO A 92 -6.11 18.50 -12.21
C PRO A 92 -7.58 18.79 -12.54
N VAL A 93 -8.48 18.49 -11.61
CA VAL A 93 -9.87 18.92 -11.70
C VAL A 93 -10.00 20.33 -11.08
N GLY A 94 -10.31 21.35 -11.90
CA GLY A 94 -10.60 22.71 -11.41
C GLY A 94 -9.53 23.80 -11.60
N GLY A 95 -8.85 23.85 -12.76
CA GLY A 95 -7.95 24.94 -13.12
C GLY A 95 -8.64 26.10 -13.87
N GLY A 96 -9.64 26.74 -13.25
CA GLY A 96 -10.41 27.80 -13.93
C GLY A 96 -11.15 28.75 -12.99
N ARG A 97 -10.40 29.55 -12.23
CA ARG A 97 -10.52 31.01 -12.01
C ARG A 97 -9.59 31.43 -10.88
#